data_AF-A0AAC9V9T9-F1
#
_entry.id   AF-A0AAC9V9T9-F1
#
_cell.length_a   1.000
_cell.length_b   1.000
_cell.length_c   1.000
_cell.angle_alpha   90.00
_cell.angle_beta   90.00
_cell.angle_gamma   90.00
#
_symmetry.space_group_name_H-M   'P 1'
#
loop_
_entity.id
_entity.type
_entity.pdbx_description
1 polymer ?
#
loop_
_entity_poly.entity_id
_entity_poly.type
_entity_poly.pdbx_seq_one_letter_code
_entity_poly.pdbx_strand_id
1 'polypeptide(L)' 'MNAFEDWNLKVKKTFNATSNEIVLTVTEAGHLLGLSKDQMKAYADKNRLTKVPIMRSVHRYLLLKSEVDELVKR' A
#
# COMPACT_ATOMS: atom_id res chain seq x y z
N MET A 1 0.32 -27.94 -5.87
CA MET A 1 0.31 -26.54 -6.32
C MET A 1 0.12 -25.69 -5.06
N ASN A 2 1.22 -25.33 -4.38
CA ASN A 2 1.12 -24.47 -3.20
C ASN A 2 0.62 -23.11 -3.68
N ALA A 3 -0.63 -22.78 -3.39
CA ALA A 3 -1.16 -21.46 -3.60
C ALA A 3 -0.30 -20.52 -2.74
N PHE A 4 0.68 -19.88 -3.36
CA PHE A 4 1.34 -18.71 -2.80
C PHE A 4 0.25 -17.65 -2.64
N GLU A 5 -0.44 -17.66 -1.51
CA GLU A 5 -1.25 -16.52 -1.09
C GLU A 5 -0.29 -15.34 -1.03
N ASP A 6 -0.55 -14.31 -1.83
CA ASP A 6 0.15 -13.04 -1.70
C ASP A 6 -0.17 -12.50 -0.30
N TRP A 7 0.81 -12.63 0.61
CA TRP A 7 0.71 -12.18 1.99
C TRP A 7 0.30 -10.71 2.09
N ASN A 8 0.62 -9.89 1.09
CA ASN A 8 0.18 -8.49 1.06
C ASN A 8 -1.34 -8.40 0.92
N LEU A 9 -1.94 -9.25 0.08
CA LEU A 9 -3.40 -9.30 -0.10
C LEU A 9 -4.10 -9.82 1.15
N LYS A 10 -3.51 -10.81 1.82
CA LYS A 10 -4.05 -11.36 3.08
C LYS A 10 -4.05 -10.31 4.19
N VAL A 11 -2.91 -9.65 4.42
CA VAL A 11 -2.78 -8.61 5.45
C VAL A 11 -3.64 -7.40 5.12
N LYS A 12 -3.69 -6.97 3.85
CA LYS A 12 -4.62 -5.93 3.39
C LYS A 12 -6.07 -6.29 3.71
N LYS A 13 -6.50 -7.51 3.39
CA LYS A 13 -7.87 -7.97 3.63
C LYS A 13 -8.22 -7.97 5.12
N THR A 14 -7.32 -8.49 5.96
CA THR A 14 -7.50 -8.46 7.42
C THR A 14 -7.55 -7.02 7.93
N PHE A 15 -6.61 -6.16 7.54
CA PHE A 15 -6.56 -4.78 8.00
C PHE A 15 -7.83 -4.01 7.62
N ASN A 16 -8.26 -4.10 6.36
CA ASN A 16 -9.46 -3.42 5.87
C ASN A 16 -10.76 -3.95 6.51
N ALA A 17 -10.75 -5.16 7.09
CA ALA A 17 -11.89 -5.72 7.79
C ALA A 17 -11.93 -5.33 9.27
N THR A 18 -10.79 -5.00 9.88
CA THR A 18 -10.68 -4.70 11.32
C THR A 18 -10.43 -3.23 11.64
N SER A 19 -9.97 -2.45 10.67
CA SER A 19 -9.64 -1.03 10.80
C SER A 19 -10.71 -0.17 10.11
N ASN A 20 -10.93 1.03 10.64
CA ASN A 20 -11.72 2.06 9.94
C ASN A 20 -10.95 2.67 8.75
N GLU A 21 -9.63 2.49 8.72
CA GLU A 21 -8.76 2.95 7.64
C GLU A 21 -8.64 1.89 6.54
N ILE A 22 -8.66 2.35 5.28
CA ILE A 22 -8.46 1.48 4.11
C ILE A 22 -7.02 1.58 3.65
N VAL A 23 -6.38 0.45 3.40
CA VAL A 23 -5.02 0.38 2.86
C VAL A 23 -4.97 -0.21 1.46
N LEU A 24 -3.97 0.23 0.71
CA LEU A 24 -3.64 -0.20 -0.65
C LEU A 24 -2.24 -0.81 -0.68
N THR A 25 -2.03 -1.75 -1.60
CA THR A 25 -0.67 -2.17 -1.95
C THR A 25 0.04 -1.05 -2.71
N VAL A 26 1.37 -1.05 -2.67
CA VAL A 26 2.19 -0.07 -3.42
C VAL A 26 1.87 -0.07 -4.92
N THR A 27 1.57 -1.25 -5.48
CA THR A 27 1.18 -1.35 -6.89
C THR A 27 -0.16 -0.68 -7.17
N GLU A 28 -1.17 -0.89 -6.31
CA GLU A 28 -2.48 -0.26 -6.47
C GLU A 28 -2.41 1.26 -6.29
N ALA A 29 -1.68 1.73 -5.29
CA ALA A 29 -1.46 3.16 -5.07
C ALA A 29 -0.71 3.79 -6.26
N GLY A 30 0.29 3.10 -6.80
CA GLY A 30 1.01 3.54 -8.00
C GLY A 30 0.08 3.65 -9.21
N HIS A 31 -0.77 2.65 -9.43
CA HIS A 31 -1.74 2.66 -10.53
C HIS A 31 -2.70 3.85 -10.45
N LEU A 32 -3.16 4.23 -9.25
CA LEU A 32 -4.02 5.40 -9.05
C LEU A 32 -3.32 6.72 -9.39
N LEU A 33 -2.01 6.81 -9.17
CA LEU A 33 -1.19 8.00 -9.43
C LEU A 33 -0.49 7.97 -10.80
N GLY A 34 -0.73 6.94 -11.62
CA GLY A 34 -0.02 6.75 -12.90
C GLY A 34 1.48 6.43 -12.74
N LEU A 35 1.89 5.92 -11.58
CA LEU A 35 3.27 5.57 -11.23
C LEU A 35 3.50 4.07 -11.31
N SER A 36 4.69 3.67 -11.75
CA SER A 36 5.15 2.29 -11.60
C SER A 36 5.36 1.95 -10.12
N LYS A 37 5.45 0.65 -9.78
CA LYS A 37 5.65 0.21 -8.40
C LYS A 37 6.87 0.83 -7.75
N ASP A 38 8.00 0.89 -8.45
CA ASP A 38 9.25 1.43 -7.88
C ASP A 38 9.23 2.96 -7.82
N GLN A 39 8.59 3.63 -8.78
CA GLN A 39 8.30 5.06 -8.69
C GLN A 39 7.41 5.37 -7.48
N MET A 40 6.39 4.54 -7.22
CA MET A 40 5.51 4.72 -6.07
C MET A 40 6.23 4.53 -4.74
N LYS A 41 7.18 3.60 -4.63
CA LYS A 41 8.03 3.46 -3.43
C LYS A 41 8.82 4.74 -3.19
N ALA A 42 9.54 5.21 -4.20
CA ALA A 42 10.33 6.44 -4.11
C ALA A 42 9.45 7.66 -3.79
N TYR A 43 8.23 7.69 -4.33
CA TYR A 43 7.25 8.72 -4.05
C TYR A 43 6.77 8.67 -2.60
N ALA A 44 6.45 7.48 -2.07
CA ALA A 44 6.04 7.30 -0.68
C ALA A 44 7.14 7.73 0.30
N ASP A 45 8.40 7.43 -0.02
CA ASP A 45 9.57 7.92 0.72
C ASP A 45 9.68 9.45 0.69
N LYS A 46 9.61 10.04 -0.51
CA LYS A 46 9.76 11.49 -0.72
C LYS A 46 8.65 12.31 -0.06
N ASN A 47 7.42 11.84 -0.13
CA ASN A 47 6.24 12.52 0.40
C ASN A 47 5.89 12.08 1.82
N ARG A 48 6.72 11.23 2.43
CA ARG A 48 6.55 10.72 3.81
C ARG A 48 5.15 10.12 4.06
N LEU A 49 4.65 9.37 3.08
CA LEU A 49 3.36 8.68 3.21
C LEU A 49 3.42 7.64 4.32
N THR A 50 2.27 7.41 4.96
CA THR A 50 2.14 6.44 6.04
C THR A 50 2.29 5.03 5.50
N LYS A 51 3.39 4.37 5.89
CA LYS A 51 3.70 2.99 5.53
C LYS A 51 3.23 2.06 6.63
N VAL A 52 2.17 1.31 6.34
CA VAL A 52 1.67 0.27 7.25
C VAL A 52 2.52 -0.99 7.03
N PRO A 53 3.41 -1.37 7.97
CA PRO A 53 4.34 -2.47 7.76
C PRO A 53 3.60 -3.81 7.63
N ILE A 54 4.00 -4.62 6.67
CA ILE A 54 3.51 -5.99 6.52
C ILE A 54 4.59 -6.90 7.10
N MET A 55 4.38 -7.37 8.33
CA MET A 55 5.32 -8.27 9.02
C MET A 55 6.67 -7.58 9.35
N ARG A 56 7.69 -8.34 9.79
CA ARG A 56 9.03 -7.80 10.11
C ARG A 56 9.86 -7.39 8.88
N SER A 57 9.24 -7.14 7.73
CA SER A 57 9.94 -6.85 6.48
C SER A 57 9.88 -5.37 6.15
N VAL A 58 11.04 -4.71 6.09
CA VAL A 58 11.16 -3.28 5.77
C VAL A 58 10.77 -2.95 4.31
N HIS A 59 10.81 -3.94 3.42
CA HIS A 59 10.52 -3.75 2.00
C HIS A 59 9.05 -3.95 1.62
N ARG A 60 8.23 -4.50 2.53
CA ARG A 60 6.80 -4.78 2.29
C ARG A 60 5.95 -3.96 3.24
N TYR A 61 5.17 -3.06 2.65
CA TYR A 61 4.25 -2.20 3.38
C TYR A 61 3.02 -1.92 2.52
N LEU A 62 1.95 -1.52 3.17
CA LEU A 62 0.75 -0.97 2.55
C LEU A 62 0.77 0.56 2.76
N LEU A 63 -0.01 1.26 1.94
CA LEU A 63 -0.19 2.70 2.01
C LEU A 63 -1.64 3.01 2.35
N LEU A 64 -1.88 4.10 3.08
CA LEU A 64 -3.24 4.54 3.38
C LEU A 64 -3.93 5.03 2.10
N LYS A 65 -5.13 4.52 1.83
CA LYS A 65 -5.94 4.95 0.69
C LYS A 65 -6.33 6.43 0.82
N SER A 66 -6.63 6.89 2.02
CA SER A 66 -6.99 8.28 2.31
C SER A 66 -5.90 9.25 1.85
N GLU A 67 -4.64 9.00 2.23
CA GLU A 67 -3.50 9.81 1.78
C GLU A 67 -3.32 9.76 0.25
N VAL A 68 -3.45 8.58 -0.36
CA VAL A 68 -3.34 8.45 -1.83
C VAL A 68 -4.46 9.21 -2.55
N ASP A 69 -5.69 9.12 -2.06
CA ASP A 69 -6.84 9.83 -2.62
C ASP A 69 -6.69 11.36 -2.48
N GLU A 70 -6.12 11.85 -1.39
CA GLU A 70 -5.81 13.27 -1.20
C GLU A 70 -4.78 13.77 -2.22
N LEU A 71 -3.80 12.93 -2.57
CA LEU A 71 -2.81 13.25 -3.60
C LEU A 71 -3.40 13.28 -5.00
N VAL A 72 -4.33 12.37 -5.31
CA VAL A 72 -5.02 12.36 -6.62
C VAL A 72 -5.93 13.57 -6.80
N LYS A 73 -6.51 14.09 -5.71
CA LYS A 73 -7.39 15.27 -5.74
C LYS A 73 -6.65 16.60 -5.84
N ARG A 74 -5.33 16.59 -5.63
CA ARG A 74 -4.46 17.77 -5.72
C ARG A 74 -4.02 18.00 -7.16
#